data_AF-A0A382X4F0-F1
#
_entry.id   AF-A0A382X4F0-F1
#
_cell.length_a   1.000
_cell.length_b   1.000
_cell.length_c   1.000
_cell.angle_alpha   90.00
_cell.angle_beta   90.00
_cell.angle_gamma   90.00
#
_symmetry.space_group_name_H-M   'P 1'
#
loop_
_entity.id
_entity.type
_entity.pdbx_description
1 polymer ?
#
loop_
_entity_poly.entity_id
_entity_poly.type
_entity_poly.pdbx_seq_one_letter_code
_entity_poly.pdbx_strand_id
1 'polypeptide(L)'
;PDYVLRVLRASLEKDPKQRLHHMADVRLAMAGAFKVESIASSESLAKSPLKVWQRPIPAAMAVSIAVFFTGFSAWQLTRSDSMPANLIATFSVPASSEEDLTEDVDVVWRSARHLVALSPDGSQIVYAANNQLYLRRLGQLGATVIPGTESDTTGTPFISPDGEWIGFFADRQLQKVAMGGGAPVTLADTVDLWGATWGADDTILFGQGPEGLWRVPGAGGTPEVVVTVGEGEAAHGPQMLPGNEWVLFSLHSRRAEGVIIAGARSNWDSSQI
;
A
#
# COMPACT_ATOMS: atom_id res chain seq x y z
N PRO A 1 -24.39 -17.08 -48.04
CA PRO A 1 -24.21 -18.17 -47.04
C PRO A 1 -25.22 -18.03 -45.89
N ASP A 2 -25.97 -19.08 -45.55
CA ASP A 2 -27.10 -19.02 -44.60
C ASP A 2 -26.74 -18.55 -43.18
N TYR A 3 -25.47 -18.63 -42.80
CA TYR A 3 -25.01 -18.10 -41.52
C TYR A 3 -24.95 -16.57 -41.50
N VAL A 4 -24.61 -15.92 -42.62
CA VAL A 4 -24.56 -14.44 -42.73
C VAL A 4 -25.95 -13.84 -42.58
N LEU A 5 -26.96 -14.43 -43.23
CA LEU A 5 -28.35 -13.96 -43.12
C LEU A 5 -28.91 -14.14 -41.71
N ARG A 6 -28.52 -15.22 -40.99
CA ARG A 6 -28.91 -15.42 -39.59
C ARG A 6 -28.31 -14.37 -38.67
N VAL A 7 -27.04 -14.04 -38.86
CA VAL A 7 -26.36 -13.00 -38.08
C VAL A 7 -26.97 -11.62 -38.34
N LEU A 8 -27.27 -11.28 -39.60
CA LEU A 8 -27.95 -10.03 -39.94
C LEU A 8 -29.35 -9.94 -39.33
N ARG A 9 -30.13 -11.04 -39.36
CA ARG A 9 -31.46 -11.07 -38.74
C ARG A 9 -31.37 -10.85 -37.22
N ALA A 10 -30.45 -11.53 -36.53
CA ALA A 10 -30.26 -11.36 -35.09
C ALA A 10 -29.70 -9.97 -34.71
N SER A 11 -28.95 -9.32 -35.60
CA SER A 11 -28.44 -7.96 -35.37
C SER A 11 -29.52 -6.89 -35.53
N LEU A 12 -30.53 -7.16 -36.36
CA LEU A 12 -31.65 -6.25 -36.65
C LEU A 12 -32.91 -6.55 -35.83
N GLU A 13 -32.82 -7.42 -34.82
CA GLU A 13 -33.94 -7.72 -33.92
C GLU A 13 -34.36 -6.46 -33.15
N LYS A 14 -35.67 -6.21 -33.10
CA LYS A 14 -36.22 -4.94 -32.58
C LYS A 14 -36.18 -4.88 -31.06
N ASP A 15 -36.31 -6.03 -30.39
CA ASP A 15 -36.15 -6.12 -28.94
C ASP A 15 -34.67 -6.02 -28.58
N PRO A 16 -34.25 -4.97 -27.85
CA PRO A 16 -32.86 -4.81 -27.46
C PRO A 16 -32.33 -6.01 -26.68
N LYS A 17 -33.15 -6.75 -25.93
CA LYS A 17 -32.68 -7.90 -25.14
C LYS A 17 -32.45 -9.16 -25.97
N GLN A 18 -32.96 -9.21 -27.19
CA GLN A 18 -32.86 -10.38 -28.08
C GLN A 18 -31.94 -10.14 -29.28
N ARG A 19 -31.45 -8.90 -29.46
CA ARG A 19 -30.49 -8.57 -30.52
C ARG A 19 -29.05 -8.83 -30.09
N LEU A 20 -28.17 -9.07 -31.06
CA LEU A 20 -26.73 -9.14 -30.79
C LEU A 20 -26.23 -7.77 -30.31
N HIS A 21 -25.70 -7.72 -29.09
CA HIS A 21 -25.34 -6.47 -28.42
C HIS A 21 -23.93 -5.99 -28.78
N HIS A 22 -23.01 -6.91 -29.08
CA HIS A 22 -21.60 -6.58 -29.24
C HIS A 22 -21.01 -7.10 -30.55
N MET A 23 -20.09 -6.33 -31.14
CA MET A 23 -19.40 -6.71 -32.38
C MET A 23 -18.58 -8.02 -32.22
N ALA A 24 -18.19 -8.35 -30.99
CA ALA A 24 -17.53 -9.61 -30.68
C ALA A 24 -18.43 -10.83 -30.96
N ASP A 25 -19.73 -10.75 -30.70
CA ASP A 25 -20.68 -11.84 -30.90
C ASP A 25 -20.93 -12.08 -32.40
N VAL A 26 -21.01 -10.99 -33.16
CA VAL A 26 -21.11 -11.02 -34.63
C VAL A 26 -19.87 -11.69 -35.23
N ARG A 27 -18.67 -11.34 -34.74
CA ARG A 27 -17.42 -11.98 -35.19
C ARG A 27 -17.39 -13.47 -34.87
N LEU A 28 -17.81 -13.86 -33.68
CA LEU A 28 -17.87 -15.27 -33.27
C LEU A 28 -18.87 -16.08 -34.11
N ALA A 29 -20.04 -15.48 -34.39
CA ALA A 29 -21.07 -16.10 -35.21
C ALA A 29 -20.63 -16.24 -36.68
N MET A 30 -19.93 -15.24 -37.23
CA MET A 30 -19.36 -15.29 -38.57
C MET A 30 -18.24 -16.33 -38.70
N ALA A 31 -17.55 -16.64 -37.60
CA ALA A 31 -16.56 -17.72 -37.52
C ALA A 31 -17.21 -19.13 -37.38
N GLY A 32 -18.54 -19.22 -37.36
CA GLY A 32 -19.27 -20.50 -37.38
C GLY A 32 -19.45 -21.16 -36.01
N ALA A 33 -19.19 -20.45 -34.91
CA ALA A 33 -19.21 -21.01 -33.54
C ALA A 33 -20.57 -21.57 -33.09
N PHE A 34 -21.68 -21.19 -33.75
CA PHE A 34 -23.04 -21.65 -33.42
C PHE A 34 -23.58 -22.72 -34.37
N LYS A 35 -22.70 -23.40 -35.12
CA LYS A 35 -23.09 -24.49 -36.01
C LYS A 35 -23.39 -25.73 -35.17
N VAL A 36 -24.66 -25.93 -34.84
CA VAL A 36 -25.12 -27.20 -34.24
C VAL A 36 -25.20 -28.22 -35.37
N GLU A 37 -24.29 -29.19 -35.38
CA GLU A 37 -24.42 -30.37 -36.24
C GLU A 37 -25.58 -31.23 -35.75
N SER A 38 -26.60 -31.32 -36.59
CA SER A 38 -27.77 -32.17 -36.41
C SER A 38 -27.34 -33.63 -36.49
N ILE A 39 -27.15 -34.29 -35.34
CA ILE A 39 -27.07 -35.75 -35.30
C ILE A 39 -28.51 -36.28 -35.43
N ALA A 40 -28.92 -36.52 -36.67
CA ALA A 40 -30.10 -37.32 -36.96
C ALA A 40 -29.66 -38.77 -37.17
N SER A 41 -30.11 -39.68 -36.30
CA SER A 41 -30.36 -41.09 -36.65
C SER A 41 -31.21 -41.72 -35.55
N SER A 42 -32.47 -41.95 -35.90
CA SER A 42 -33.38 -42.83 -35.17
C SER A 42 -32.96 -44.28 -35.42
N GLU A 43 -32.81 -45.10 -34.39
CA GLU A 43 -33.16 -46.53 -34.48
C GLU A 43 -33.34 -47.19 -33.10
N SER A 44 -34.58 -47.66 -32.90
CA SER A 44 -35.01 -48.93 -32.30
C SER A 44 -34.52 -49.38 -30.91
N LEU A 45 -35.50 -49.57 -30.02
CA LEU A 45 -35.41 -50.23 -28.71
C LEU A 45 -35.03 -51.72 -28.85
N ALA A 46 -33.86 -52.10 -28.32
CA ALA A 46 -33.60 -53.47 -27.88
C ALA A 46 -32.80 -53.45 -26.57
N LYS A 47 -33.47 -53.81 -25.45
CA LYS A 47 -32.82 -54.01 -24.15
C LYS A 47 -31.93 -55.25 -24.22
N SER A 48 -30.63 -55.09 -23.99
CA SER A 48 -29.70 -56.18 -23.70
C SER A 48 -29.11 -55.97 -22.29
N PRO A 49 -28.97 -57.02 -21.45
CA PRO A 49 -28.61 -56.84 -20.04
C PRO A 49 -27.12 -56.51 -19.92
N LEU A 50 -26.79 -55.36 -19.33
CA LEU A 50 -25.40 -54.95 -19.15
C LEU A 50 -24.73 -55.72 -18.01
N LYS A 51 -23.63 -56.38 -18.38
CA LYS A 51 -22.68 -57.17 -17.58
C LYS A 51 -22.09 -56.35 -16.42
N VAL A 52 -22.17 -56.89 -15.21
CA VAL A 52 -21.86 -56.28 -13.90
C VAL A 52 -20.36 -56.08 -13.60
N TRP A 53 -19.46 -56.23 -14.57
CA TRP A 53 -18.01 -56.29 -14.31
C TRP A 53 -17.17 -55.14 -14.92
N GLN A 54 -17.64 -53.89 -14.80
CA GLN A 54 -16.84 -52.68 -15.08
C GLN A 54 -17.18 -51.51 -14.12
N ARG A 55 -16.99 -51.70 -12.82
CA ARG A 55 -16.92 -50.61 -11.82
C ARG A 55 -15.71 -50.88 -10.93
N PRO A 56 -14.77 -49.90 -10.81
CA PRO A 56 -15.04 -48.73 -9.98
C PRO A 56 -14.46 -47.42 -10.53
N ILE A 57 -14.66 -47.09 -11.81
CA ILE A 57 -14.22 -45.78 -12.34
C ILE A 57 -15.16 -44.62 -11.95
N PRO A 58 -16.51 -44.75 -11.96
CA PRO A 58 -17.38 -43.61 -11.64
C PRO A 58 -17.39 -43.24 -10.14
N ALA A 59 -17.06 -44.17 -9.25
CA ALA A 59 -16.99 -43.89 -7.81
C ALA A 59 -15.76 -43.06 -7.44
N ALA A 60 -14.62 -43.29 -8.09
CA ALA A 60 -13.40 -42.52 -7.84
C ALA A 60 -13.53 -41.06 -8.30
N MET A 61 -14.20 -40.80 -9.44
CA MET A 61 -14.46 -39.43 -9.91
C MET A 61 -15.36 -38.64 -8.94
N ALA A 62 -16.38 -39.28 -8.36
CA ALA A 62 -17.28 -38.61 -7.42
C ALA A 62 -16.56 -38.16 -6.14
N VAL A 63 -15.63 -38.97 -5.63
CA VAL A 63 -14.85 -38.65 -4.43
C VAL A 63 -13.89 -37.48 -4.69
N SER A 64 -13.18 -37.48 -5.83
CA SER A 64 -12.27 -36.38 -6.17
C SER A 64 -12.98 -35.04 -6.32
N ILE A 65 -14.16 -35.03 -6.94
CA ILE A 65 -14.98 -33.82 -7.08
C ILE A 65 -15.41 -33.30 -5.71
N ALA A 66 -15.89 -34.19 -4.83
CA ALA A 66 -16.33 -33.80 -3.50
C ALA A 66 -15.19 -33.19 -2.66
N VAL A 67 -13.98 -33.77 -2.71
CA VAL A 67 -12.78 -33.25 -2.01
C VAL A 67 -12.36 -31.89 -2.57
N PHE A 68 -12.43 -31.70 -3.89
CA PHE A 68 -12.08 -30.43 -4.51
C PHE A 68 -13.05 -29.32 -4.10
N PHE A 69 -14.36 -29.59 -4.09
CA PHE A 69 -15.36 -28.61 -3.67
C PHE A 69 -15.30 -28.30 -2.18
N THR A 70 -15.03 -29.29 -1.31
CA THR A 70 -14.87 -29.02 0.14
C THR A 70 -13.59 -28.24 0.42
N GLY A 71 -12.47 -28.59 -0.20
CA GLY A 71 -11.21 -27.85 -0.05
C GLY A 71 -11.30 -26.42 -0.59
N PHE A 72 -11.91 -26.24 -1.77
CA PHE A 72 -12.11 -24.92 -2.36
C PHE A 72 -13.07 -24.04 -1.55
N SER A 73 -14.15 -24.63 -1.02
CA SER A 73 -15.11 -23.90 -0.18
C SER A 73 -14.51 -23.54 1.18
N ALA A 74 -13.73 -24.42 1.81
CA ALA A 74 -13.01 -24.12 3.04
C ALA A 74 -11.99 -23.00 2.82
N TRP A 75 -11.25 -23.06 1.70
CA TRP A 75 -10.28 -22.04 1.34
C TRP A 75 -10.92 -20.68 1.02
N GLN A 76 -12.06 -20.65 0.34
CA GLN A 76 -12.81 -19.42 0.11
C GLN A 76 -13.32 -18.79 1.41
N LEU A 77 -13.78 -19.62 2.34
CA LEU A 77 -14.27 -19.14 3.65
C LEU A 77 -13.12 -18.64 4.53
N THR A 78 -11.93 -19.25 4.46
CA THR A 78 -10.72 -18.73 5.12
C THR A 78 -10.09 -17.53 4.40
N ARG A 79 -10.39 -17.30 3.11
CA ARG A 79 -10.05 -16.07 2.38
C ARG A 79 -11.01 -14.93 2.69
N SER A 80 -11.26 -14.74 3.98
CA SER A 80 -11.87 -13.52 4.47
C SER A 80 -10.79 -12.44 4.58
N ASP A 81 -10.23 -12.02 3.44
CA ASP A 81 -9.71 -10.66 3.32
C ASP A 81 -10.93 -9.75 3.25
N SER A 82 -11.56 -9.57 4.40
CA SER A 82 -12.44 -8.45 4.65
C SER A 82 -11.55 -7.21 4.62
N MET A 83 -11.20 -6.71 3.44
CA MET A 83 -10.89 -5.29 3.31
C MET A 83 -12.09 -4.58 3.95
N PRO A 84 -11.94 -3.89 5.09
CA PRO A 84 -13.06 -3.17 5.65
C PRO A 84 -13.53 -2.19 4.58
N ALA A 85 -14.79 -2.34 4.20
CA ALA A 85 -15.47 -1.54 3.21
C ALA A 85 -15.21 -0.05 3.50
N ASN A 86 -14.60 0.64 2.54
CA ASN A 86 -14.52 2.11 2.43
C ASN A 86 -14.73 2.85 3.76
N LEU A 87 -13.75 2.79 4.67
CA LEU A 87 -13.72 3.72 5.80
C LEU A 87 -13.27 5.09 5.25
N ILE A 88 -14.21 5.84 4.69
CA ILE A 88 -14.01 7.26 4.44
C ILE A 88 -14.02 7.93 5.83
N ALA A 89 -12.84 7.98 6.46
CA ALA A 89 -12.63 8.78 7.65
C ALA A 89 -12.51 10.24 7.22
N THR A 90 -13.62 10.97 7.29
CA THR A 90 -13.60 12.42 7.08
C THR A 90 -12.93 13.07 8.29
N PHE A 91 -11.76 13.66 8.06
CA PHE A 91 -11.00 14.40 9.05
C PHE A 91 -11.55 15.83 9.14
N SER A 92 -11.79 16.30 10.34
CA SER A 92 -11.88 17.72 10.64
C SER A 92 -10.94 17.92 11.82
N VAL A 93 -9.83 18.62 11.58
CA VAL A 93 -9.10 19.28 12.66
C VAL A 93 -9.87 20.57 12.87
N PRO A 94 -10.73 20.67 13.89
CA PRO A 94 -11.09 22.00 14.34
C PRO A 94 -9.76 22.62 14.73
N ALA A 95 -9.34 23.66 14.01
CA ALA A 95 -8.40 24.62 14.55
C ALA A 95 -9.08 25.11 15.83
N SER A 96 -8.72 24.51 16.95
CA SER A 96 -9.17 24.99 18.24
C SER A 96 -8.60 26.39 18.34
N SER A 97 -9.44 27.36 18.62
CA SER A 97 -9.17 28.79 18.50
C SER A 97 -8.20 29.34 19.57
N GLU A 98 -7.25 28.51 20.00
CA GLU A 98 -6.05 28.84 20.78
C GLU A 98 -4.77 28.20 20.15
N GLU A 99 -4.90 27.48 19.02
CA GLU A 99 -3.79 27.03 18.18
C GLU A 99 -3.28 28.20 17.34
N ASP A 100 -2.51 29.06 17.98
CA ASP A 100 -1.66 29.98 17.26
C ASP A 100 -0.54 29.17 16.59
N LEU A 101 -0.79 28.75 15.35
CA LEU A 101 0.22 28.15 14.48
C LEU A 101 1.24 29.18 13.99
N THR A 102 1.20 30.42 14.50
CA THR A 102 1.95 31.56 13.94
C THR A 102 2.34 32.62 14.98
N GLU A 103 3.03 32.24 16.07
CA GLU A 103 3.84 33.23 16.79
C GLU A 103 5.29 32.73 17.00
N ASP A 104 6.18 33.30 16.18
CA ASP A 104 7.60 33.57 16.44
C ASP A 104 8.62 32.42 16.64
N VAL A 105 8.66 31.41 15.76
CA VAL A 105 9.88 30.57 15.59
C VAL A 105 10.11 30.15 14.13
N ASP A 106 11.11 30.76 13.48
CA ASP A 106 11.95 30.18 12.40
C ASP A 106 11.24 29.28 11.36
N VAL A 107 10.15 29.81 10.81
CA VAL A 107 9.13 29.08 10.01
C VAL A 107 9.62 28.61 8.63
N VAL A 108 10.89 28.82 8.27
CA VAL A 108 11.43 28.48 6.95
C VAL A 108 11.80 26.99 6.81
N TRP A 109 11.94 26.23 7.91
CA TRP A 109 12.32 24.80 7.87
C TRP A 109 11.29 23.82 8.44
N ARG A 110 10.11 24.31 8.86
CA ARG A 110 9.01 23.46 9.39
C ARG A 110 8.16 22.80 8.30
N SER A 111 8.21 23.26 7.05
CA SER A 111 7.33 22.78 5.96
C SER A 111 7.71 21.43 5.33
N ALA A 112 8.78 20.76 5.79
CA ALA A 112 9.27 19.50 5.20
C ALA A 112 9.21 18.28 6.16
N ARG A 113 8.61 18.44 7.35
CA ARG A 113 8.51 17.36 8.35
C ARG A 113 7.25 16.54 8.12
N HIS A 114 7.38 15.21 8.07
CA HIS A 114 6.23 14.32 8.16
C HIS A 114 5.57 14.57 9.52
N LEU A 115 4.30 14.93 9.56
CA LEU A 115 3.60 15.20 10.84
C LEU A 115 2.80 14.00 11.34
N VAL A 116 2.67 12.97 10.50
CA VAL A 116 1.79 11.84 10.72
C VAL A 116 2.46 10.56 10.22
N ALA A 117 2.24 9.47 10.95
CA ALA A 117 2.60 8.11 10.58
C ALA A 117 1.39 7.19 10.77
N LEU A 118 1.28 6.18 9.90
CA LEU A 118 0.26 5.15 9.98
C LEU A 118 0.92 3.84 10.38
N SER A 119 0.29 3.07 11.28
CA SER A 119 0.79 1.76 11.67
C SER A 119 0.74 0.78 10.48
N PRO A 120 1.63 -0.23 10.44
CA PRO A 120 1.65 -1.21 9.34
C PRO A 120 0.32 -1.96 9.14
N ASP A 121 -0.41 -2.20 10.23
CA ASP A 121 -1.75 -2.82 10.22
C ASP A 121 -2.88 -1.85 9.84
N GLY A 122 -2.57 -0.56 9.64
CA GLY A 122 -3.52 0.50 9.33
C GLY A 122 -4.48 0.85 10.45
N SER A 123 -4.32 0.32 11.68
CA SER A 123 -5.29 0.52 12.76
C SER A 123 -5.07 1.80 13.58
N GLN A 124 -3.87 2.37 13.50
CA GLN A 124 -3.39 3.45 14.36
C GLN A 124 -2.68 4.54 13.57
N ILE A 125 -2.92 5.78 13.98
CA ILE A 125 -2.24 6.97 13.48
C ILE A 125 -1.43 7.56 14.64
N VAL A 126 -0.17 7.87 14.38
CA VAL A 126 0.68 8.71 15.25
C VAL A 126 0.84 10.06 14.60
N TYR A 127 0.69 11.14 15.36
CA TYR A 127 0.94 12.48 14.84
C TYR A 127 1.58 13.38 15.89
N ALA A 128 2.35 14.37 15.42
CA ALA A 128 2.96 15.38 16.28
C ALA A 128 2.02 16.59 16.42
N ALA A 129 1.77 17.02 17.66
CA ALA A 129 1.03 18.23 18.00
C ALA A 129 1.45 18.70 19.39
N ASN A 130 1.31 19.99 19.71
CA ASN A 130 1.60 20.53 21.05
C ASN A 130 2.93 20.05 21.64
N ASN A 131 4.00 20.04 20.82
CA ASN A 131 5.35 19.63 21.22
C ASN A 131 5.45 18.18 21.75
N GLN A 132 4.55 17.29 21.32
CA GLN A 132 4.57 15.87 21.71
C GLN A 132 3.88 14.98 20.66
N LEU A 133 3.98 13.66 20.82
CA LEU A 133 3.31 12.70 19.96
C LEU A 133 1.97 12.26 20.55
N TYR A 134 1.00 12.07 19.67
CA TYR A 134 -0.33 11.55 19.97
C TYR A 134 -0.58 10.28 19.17
N LEU A 135 -1.18 9.29 19.82
CA LEU A 135 -1.69 8.07 19.22
C LEU A 135 -3.21 8.12 19.09
N ARG A 136 -3.73 7.81 17.91
CA ARG A 136 -5.17 7.67 17.67
C ARG A 136 -5.46 6.35 16.97
N ARG A 137 -6.33 5.54 17.56
CA ARG A 137 -6.90 4.37 16.88
C ARG A 137 -7.97 4.83 15.90
N LEU A 138 -7.99 4.29 14.67
CA LEU A 138 -8.98 4.68 13.66
C LEU A 138 -10.43 4.43 14.09
N GLY A 139 -10.67 3.44 14.95
CA GLY A 139 -11.98 3.16 15.54
C GLY A 139 -12.37 4.05 16.72
N GLN A 140 -11.53 5.02 17.11
CA GLN A 140 -11.75 5.88 18.27
C GLN A 140 -11.75 7.37 17.89
N LEU A 141 -12.61 8.14 18.55
CA LEU A 141 -12.74 9.58 18.31
C LEU A 141 -11.61 10.38 18.96
N GLY A 142 -11.06 9.91 20.09
CA GLY A 142 -10.00 10.59 20.82
C GLY A 142 -8.61 10.10 20.46
N ALA A 143 -7.64 10.99 20.61
CA ALA A 143 -6.22 10.66 20.61
C ALA A 143 -5.69 10.68 22.05
N THR A 144 -4.69 9.85 22.33
CA THR A 144 -3.98 9.80 23.62
C THR A 144 -2.55 10.28 23.43
N VAL A 145 -2.04 11.03 24.39
CA VAL A 145 -0.62 11.42 24.42
C VAL A 145 0.23 10.15 24.52
N ILE A 146 1.40 10.15 23.87
CA ILE A 146 2.45 9.15 24.03
C ILE A 146 3.49 9.73 25.01
N PRO A 147 3.49 9.31 26.29
CA PRO A 147 4.39 9.88 27.29
C PRO A 147 5.87 9.70 26.93
N GLY A 148 6.69 10.70 27.27
CA GLY A 148 8.12 10.71 27.00
C GLY A 148 8.50 11.31 25.65
N THR A 149 7.56 11.95 24.95
CA THR A 149 7.80 12.58 23.64
C THR A 149 7.73 14.10 23.69
N GLU A 150 7.71 14.67 24.89
CA GLU A 150 7.58 16.10 25.13
C GLU A 150 8.89 16.85 24.80
N SER A 151 8.91 17.63 23.71
CA SER A 151 10.02 18.52 23.32
C SER A 151 9.54 19.58 22.32
N ASP A 152 10.11 20.79 22.39
CA ASP A 152 9.83 21.90 21.48
C ASP A 152 10.13 21.61 20.00
N THR A 153 10.84 20.52 19.74
CA THR A 153 11.26 20.10 18.40
C THR A 153 10.67 18.77 17.95
N THR A 154 9.76 18.17 18.74
CA THR A 154 9.12 16.88 18.46
C THR A 154 8.44 16.88 17.09
N GLY A 155 8.79 15.91 16.25
CA GLY A 155 8.17 15.74 14.94
C GLY A 155 8.71 14.56 14.15
N THR A 156 8.27 14.44 12.90
CA THR A 156 8.72 13.38 11.98
C THR A 156 8.51 11.97 12.55
N PRO A 157 7.31 11.62 13.03
CA PRO A 157 7.06 10.26 13.49
C PRO A 157 7.11 9.28 12.31
N PHE A 158 7.60 8.08 12.58
CA PHE A 158 7.52 6.89 11.72
C PHE A 158 7.41 5.65 12.62
N ILE A 159 6.79 4.58 12.13
CA ILE A 159 6.47 3.41 12.95
C ILE A 159 7.31 2.23 12.48
N SER A 160 7.78 1.40 13.43
CA SER A 160 8.52 0.18 13.13
C SER A 160 7.66 -0.81 12.34
N PRO A 161 8.26 -1.72 11.54
CA PRO A 161 7.50 -2.69 10.75
C PRO A 161 6.66 -3.66 11.58
N ASP A 162 7.04 -3.92 12.83
CA ASP A 162 6.30 -4.72 13.79
C ASP A 162 5.18 -3.95 14.51
N GLY A 163 5.13 -2.62 14.38
CA GLY A 163 4.15 -1.76 15.04
C GLY A 163 4.38 -1.54 16.53
N GLU A 164 5.52 -1.98 17.09
CA GLU A 164 5.81 -1.87 18.53
C GLU A 164 6.52 -0.57 18.93
N TRP A 165 7.18 0.09 17.98
CA TRP A 165 8.01 1.26 18.22
C TRP A 165 7.64 2.43 17.32
N ILE A 166 7.86 3.63 17.84
CA ILE A 166 7.75 4.89 17.12
C ILE A 166 9.13 5.50 17.07
N GLY A 167 9.65 5.74 15.88
CA GLY A 167 10.80 6.60 15.66
C GLY A 167 10.34 8.05 15.49
N PHE A 168 11.09 9.00 16.04
CA PHE A 168 10.76 10.42 15.96
C PHE A 168 12.02 11.28 16.11
N PHE A 169 11.90 12.55 15.74
CA PHE A 169 12.92 13.55 15.96
C PHE A 169 12.54 14.43 17.15
N ALA A 170 13.47 14.59 18.09
CA ALA A 170 13.37 15.54 19.19
C ALA A 170 14.79 15.88 19.66
N ASP A 171 14.99 17.10 20.14
CA ASP A 171 16.22 17.57 20.80
C ASP A 171 17.49 17.33 20.00
N ARG A 172 17.41 17.49 18.66
CA ARG A 172 18.51 17.24 17.71
C ARG A 172 19.00 15.79 17.74
N GLN A 173 18.08 14.88 17.97
CA GLN A 173 18.33 13.45 18.00
C GLN A 173 17.22 12.72 17.25
N LEU A 174 17.63 11.64 16.60
CA LEU A 174 16.74 10.59 16.17
C LEU A 174 16.54 9.67 17.37
N GLN A 175 15.30 9.51 17.81
CA GLN A 175 14.94 8.73 18.98
C GLN A 175 13.87 7.71 18.63
N LYS A 176 13.70 6.70 19.48
CA LYS A 176 12.53 5.82 19.46
C LYS A 176 11.88 5.69 20.83
N VAL A 177 10.59 5.41 20.84
CA VAL A 177 9.82 5.08 22.05
C VAL A 177 8.86 3.94 21.75
N ALA A 178 8.50 3.16 22.76
CA ALA A 178 7.47 2.14 22.61
C ALA A 178 6.12 2.78 22.22
N MET A 179 5.26 2.04 21.52
CA MET A 179 3.95 2.52 21.05
C MET A 179 3.06 3.03 22.20
N GLY A 180 3.23 2.51 23.42
CA GLY A 180 2.52 2.96 24.62
C GLY A 180 3.18 4.16 25.34
N GLY A 181 4.30 4.67 24.84
CA GLY A 181 5.16 5.63 25.51
C GLY A 181 6.17 5.00 26.45
N GLY A 182 6.89 5.83 27.19
CA GLY A 182 7.96 5.43 28.11
C GLY A 182 9.21 6.28 27.94
N ALA A 183 10.35 5.81 28.45
CA ALA A 183 11.62 6.50 28.24
C ALA A 183 12.09 6.33 26.79
N PRO A 184 12.38 7.43 26.05
CA PRO A 184 12.95 7.34 24.72
C PRO A 184 14.34 6.73 24.73
N VAL A 185 14.68 6.06 23.64
CA VAL A 185 16.00 5.54 23.33
C VAL A 185 16.57 6.36 22.19
N THR A 186 17.72 6.99 22.43
CA THR A 186 18.46 7.71 21.38
C THR A 186 19.03 6.71 20.38
N LEU A 187 18.71 6.90 19.11
CA LEU A 187 19.26 6.11 18.00
C LEU A 187 20.52 6.77 17.43
N ALA A 188 20.48 8.09 17.23
CA ALA A 188 21.58 8.86 16.67
C ALA A 188 21.45 10.36 17.00
N ASP A 189 22.57 11.05 17.09
CA ASP A 189 22.59 12.52 17.05
C ASP A 189 22.39 12.99 15.60
N THR A 190 21.50 13.96 15.38
CA THR A 190 21.25 14.54 14.05
C THR A 190 20.77 15.98 14.17
N VAL A 191 21.40 16.87 13.42
CA VAL A 191 21.13 18.31 13.53
C VAL A 191 19.78 18.67 12.93
N ASP A 192 19.42 18.02 11.83
CA ASP A 192 18.18 18.27 11.11
C ASP A 192 17.75 17.01 10.37
N LEU A 193 16.49 16.60 10.56
CA LEU A 193 15.97 15.35 10.01
C LEU A 193 15.14 15.63 8.74
N TRP A 194 15.66 15.17 7.61
CA TRP A 194 15.04 15.33 6.28
C TRP A 194 14.19 14.11 5.90
N GLY A 195 13.40 13.62 6.86
CA GLY A 195 12.62 12.39 6.76
C GLY A 195 13.39 11.13 7.20
N ALA A 196 12.63 10.11 7.58
CA ALA A 196 13.16 8.83 8.03
C ALA A 196 12.17 7.69 7.73
N THR A 197 12.70 6.47 7.64
CA THR A 197 11.94 5.25 7.39
C THR A 197 12.60 4.07 8.12
N TRP A 198 11.79 3.11 8.57
CA TRP A 198 12.25 1.95 9.32
C TRP A 198 12.16 0.70 8.44
N GLY A 199 13.29 0.07 8.19
CA GLY A 199 13.40 -1.15 7.41
C GLY A 199 13.00 -2.41 8.19
N ALA A 200 12.62 -3.46 7.46
CA ALA A 200 12.28 -4.77 8.03
C ALA A 200 13.46 -5.50 8.73
N ASP A 201 14.69 -5.04 8.50
CA ASP A 201 15.94 -5.52 9.10
C ASP A 201 16.30 -4.79 10.40
N ASP A 202 15.37 -4.02 10.95
CA ASP A 202 15.57 -3.12 12.10
C ASP A 202 16.62 -2.02 11.84
N THR A 203 16.79 -1.57 10.59
CA THR A 203 17.61 -0.40 10.26
C THR A 203 16.75 0.84 10.04
N ILE A 204 17.17 1.99 10.57
CA ILE A 204 16.56 3.29 10.24
C ILE A 204 17.40 3.95 9.15
N LEU A 205 16.76 4.28 8.04
CA LEU A 205 17.32 5.11 6.98
C LEU A 205 16.73 6.52 7.11
N PHE A 206 17.58 7.53 7.13
CA PHE A 206 17.16 8.91 7.33
C PHE A 206 17.97 9.90 6.50
N GLY A 207 17.34 11.02 6.15
CA GLY A 207 17.98 12.09 5.38
C GLY A 207 18.63 13.14 6.28
N GLN A 208 19.79 13.63 5.86
CA GLN A 208 20.48 14.79 6.44
C GLN A 208 20.69 15.89 5.37
N GLY A 209 19.73 16.04 4.46
CA GLY A 209 19.72 17.09 3.45
C GLY A 209 20.99 17.08 2.59
N PRO A 210 21.86 18.11 2.64
CA PRO A 210 23.11 18.17 1.87
C PRO A 210 24.12 17.07 2.22
N GLU A 211 24.01 16.45 3.39
CA GLU A 211 24.89 15.34 3.80
C GLU A 211 24.39 13.99 3.28
N GLY A 212 23.29 13.97 2.53
CA GLY A 212 22.76 12.78 1.88
C GLY A 212 21.90 11.90 2.79
N LEU A 213 21.86 10.60 2.50
CA LEU A 213 21.12 9.60 3.28
C LEU A 213 22.06 8.79 4.15
N TRP A 214 21.63 8.56 5.39
CA TRP A 214 22.36 7.89 6.44
C TRP A 214 21.54 6.74 6.98
N ARG A 215 22.20 5.70 7.50
CA ARG A 215 21.54 4.63 8.22
C ARG A 215 22.15 4.39 9.58
N VAL A 216 21.31 3.93 10.50
CA VAL A 216 21.68 3.51 11.86
C VAL A 216 20.85 2.28 12.26
N PRO A 217 21.41 1.32 13.02
CA PRO A 217 20.62 0.24 13.58
C PRO A 217 19.51 0.75 14.51
N GLY A 218 18.43 -0.02 14.64
CA GLY A 218 17.30 0.26 15.54
C GLY A 218 17.65 0.17 17.01
N ALA A 219 18.77 -0.46 17.35
CA ALA A 219 19.38 -0.37 18.68
C ALA A 219 20.13 0.96 18.93
N GLY A 220 20.27 1.81 17.91
CA GLY A 220 21.12 2.98 17.89
C GLY A 220 22.59 2.66 17.58
N GLY A 221 23.42 3.69 17.52
CA GLY A 221 24.85 3.56 17.29
C GLY A 221 25.42 4.71 16.47
N THR A 222 26.59 4.49 15.87
CA THR A 222 27.20 5.45 14.95
C THR A 222 26.53 5.33 13.58
N PRO A 223 25.89 6.40 13.06
CA PRO A 223 25.30 6.39 11.73
C PRO A 223 26.37 6.31 10.64
N GLU A 224 26.02 5.70 9.51
CA GLU A 224 26.86 5.64 8.32
C GLU A 224 26.16 6.21 7.09
N VAL A 225 26.94 6.83 6.19
CA VAL A 225 26.44 7.39 4.94
C VAL A 225 26.18 6.27 3.94
N VAL A 226 25.00 6.27 3.34
CA VAL A 226 24.57 5.27 2.34
C VAL A 226 24.45 5.90 0.95
N VAL A 227 23.99 7.15 0.89
CA VAL A 227 23.87 7.90 -0.37
C VAL A 227 24.50 9.27 -0.17
N THR A 228 25.50 9.58 -0.99
CA THR A 228 26.08 10.93 -1.10
C THR A 228 25.36 11.71 -2.18
N VAL A 229 25.20 13.03 -1.99
CA VAL A 229 24.58 13.92 -2.98
C VAL A 229 25.61 14.88 -3.59
N GLY A 230 25.31 15.43 -4.77
CA GLY A 230 26.18 16.39 -5.44
C GLY A 230 26.20 17.77 -4.79
N GLU A 231 27.09 18.64 -5.27
CA GLU A 231 27.16 20.03 -4.80
C GLU A 231 25.84 20.77 -5.09
N GLY A 232 25.29 21.42 -4.07
CA GLY A 232 24.01 22.12 -4.17
C GLY A 232 22.79 21.19 -4.21
N GLU A 233 22.95 19.89 -3.98
CA GLU A 233 21.84 18.95 -3.85
C GLU A 233 21.56 18.62 -2.38
N ALA A 234 20.34 18.18 -2.09
CA ALA A 234 19.93 17.69 -0.79
C ALA A 234 18.97 16.52 -0.95
N ALA A 235 19.20 15.42 -0.23
CA ALA A 235 18.31 14.27 -0.20
C ALA A 235 17.21 14.45 0.85
N HIS A 236 15.97 14.10 0.51
CA HIS A 236 14.80 14.23 1.37
C HIS A 236 13.87 13.03 1.25
N GLY A 237 13.20 12.71 2.35
CA GLY A 237 12.06 11.79 2.41
C GLY A 237 12.41 10.38 1.95
N PRO A 238 13.43 9.72 2.52
CA PRO A 238 13.73 8.33 2.19
C PRO A 238 12.53 7.44 2.54
N GLN A 239 12.24 6.49 1.66
CA GLN A 239 11.22 5.47 1.82
C GLN A 239 11.85 4.13 1.44
N MET A 240 11.95 3.22 2.40
CA MET A 240 12.44 1.87 2.16
C MET A 240 11.36 1.09 1.41
N LEU A 241 11.71 0.48 0.28
CA LEU A 241 10.79 -0.39 -0.44
C LEU A 241 10.78 -1.80 0.17
N PRO A 242 9.69 -2.58 -0.02
CA PRO A 242 9.63 -3.96 0.45
C PRO A 242 10.84 -4.78 -0.01
N GLY A 243 11.46 -5.51 0.92
CA GLY A 243 12.67 -6.28 0.67
C GLY A 243 13.98 -5.58 1.06
N ASN A 244 13.94 -4.29 1.45
CA ASN A 244 15.09 -3.52 1.96
C ASN A 244 16.26 -3.35 0.97
N GLU A 245 16.07 -3.65 -0.32
CA GLU A 245 17.11 -3.51 -1.35
C GLU A 245 17.10 -2.14 -2.05
N TRP A 246 15.96 -1.45 -2.00
CA TRP A 246 15.74 -0.23 -2.77
C TRP A 246 15.21 0.88 -1.87
N VAL A 247 15.76 2.07 -2.06
CA VAL A 247 15.24 3.30 -1.45
C VAL A 247 14.63 4.18 -2.53
N LEU A 248 13.48 4.77 -2.20
CA LEU A 248 12.97 5.94 -2.91
C LEU A 248 13.26 7.19 -2.07
N PHE A 249 13.81 8.24 -2.68
CA PHE A 249 14.01 9.54 -2.05
C PHE A 249 13.91 10.65 -3.10
N SER A 250 13.75 11.89 -2.63
CA SER A 250 13.73 13.09 -3.48
C SER A 250 15.06 13.83 -3.40
N LEU A 251 15.56 14.31 -4.55
CA LEU A 251 16.69 15.22 -4.63
C LEU A 251 16.19 16.65 -4.86
N HIS A 252 16.59 17.55 -3.97
CA HIS A 252 16.32 18.98 -4.07
C HIS A 252 17.59 19.69 -4.52
N SER A 253 17.57 20.37 -5.66
CA SER A 253 18.66 21.26 -6.06
C SER A 253 18.45 22.63 -5.42
N ARG A 254 19.34 23.01 -4.49
CA ARG A 254 19.56 24.42 -4.14
C ARG A 254 20.27 25.07 -5.32
N ARG A 255 19.49 25.65 -6.24
CA ARG A 255 20.05 26.68 -7.11
C ARG A 255 20.55 27.82 -6.22
N ALA A 256 21.82 28.17 -6.35
CA ALA A 256 22.32 29.43 -5.84
C ALA A 256 21.51 30.57 -6.49
N GLU A 257 21.05 31.48 -5.65
CA GLU A 257 20.35 32.73 -5.95
C GLU A 257 18.83 32.65 -6.17
N GLY A 258 18.13 33.38 -5.31
CA GLY A 258 16.71 33.24 -5.03
C GLY A 258 15.79 33.47 -6.22
N VAL A 259 15.09 32.43 -6.63
CA VAL A 259 13.66 32.45 -6.97
C VAL A 259 13.13 31.05 -6.64
N ILE A 260 12.13 30.93 -5.76
CA ILE A 260 11.37 29.68 -5.64
C ILE A 260 10.60 29.51 -6.95
N ILE A 261 11.05 28.59 -7.80
CA ILE A 261 10.22 28.03 -8.86
C ILE A 261 9.96 26.58 -8.48
N ALA A 262 8.74 26.30 -8.04
CA ALA A 262 8.20 24.96 -7.99
C ALA A 262 8.21 24.40 -9.43
N GLY A 263 9.22 23.60 -9.74
CA GLY A 263 9.41 22.98 -11.04
C GLY A 263 10.03 21.61 -10.84
N ALA A 264 9.18 20.60 -10.66
CA ALA A 264 9.59 19.20 -10.62
C ALA A 264 10.35 18.85 -11.91
N ARG A 265 11.66 18.64 -11.80
CA ARG A 265 12.41 17.88 -12.80
C ARG A 265 12.62 16.49 -12.22
N SER A 266 11.81 15.56 -12.71
CA SER A 266 11.89 14.14 -12.42
C SER A 266 13.12 13.52 -13.07
N ASN A 267 14.26 13.54 -12.37
CA ASN A 267 15.34 12.59 -12.64
C ASN A 267 15.29 11.56 -11.52
N TRP A 268 14.73 10.40 -11.83
CA TRP A 268 14.73 9.24 -10.93
C TRP A 268 16.11 8.61 -11.04
N ASP A 269 16.95 8.79 -10.02
CA ASP A 269 18.25 8.14 -9.92
C ASP A 269 18.08 6.84 -9.11
N SER A 270 18.30 5.71 -9.76
CA SER A 270 18.23 4.39 -9.14
C SER A 270 19.58 4.05 -8.53
N SER A 271 19.77 4.36 -7.25
CA SER A 271 20.88 3.81 -6.46
C SER A 271 20.47 2.46 -5.87
N GLN A 272 21.26 1.43 -6.11
CA GLN A 272 21.21 0.18 -5.34
C GLN A 272 21.95 0.40 -4.03
N ILE A 273 21.31 0.07 -2.90
CA ILE A 273 21.93 0.04 -1.57
C ILE A 273 22.58 -1.32 -1.33
#